data_AF-A0A7Y2F9P2-F1
#
_entry.id   AF-A0A7Y2F9P2-F1
#
_cell.length_a   1.000
_cell.length_b   1.000
_cell.length_c   1.000
_cell.angle_alpha   90.00
_cell.angle_beta   90.00
_cell.angle_gamma   90.00
#
_symmetry.space_group_name_H-M   'P 1'
#
loop_
_entity.id
_entity.type
_entity.pdbx_description
1 polymer ?
#
loop_
_entity_poly.entity_id
_entity_poly.type
_entity_poly.pdbx_seq_one_letter_code
_entity_poly.pdbx_strand_id
1 'polypeptide(L)'
;MKFDDPSPQHYKLKARASDIDRRVRSHPEIGFDLESDDGKPLDIQNASVDTRVAPRGKLVIWLMSHNASLFDRINSYGIHAIQVHYANKWFSICCKETPVGEHCRGNIRLEAATGQDFSDQVDIPKPDSMAERALQFVKALDKKNPQGGWGYFLTPGGEGLRWEDIIVAGSSHGSTTAARFAKHQKVSRVVAFCGPRDQLQSWQSLPSATPENRYFGFSHVLDGGWTADHYCRSWELMGLHQFGPIVNVDKTDPPYQNTRRLITDFDVGGDAKRAHSSVQPGSRAKKNADGTFGHEAVWRYLFTHPVEQTGPAVPMDESCNKNQRES
;
A
#
# COMPACT_ATOMS: atom_id res chain seq x y z
N MET A 1 -8.60 22.31 -0.70
CA MET A 1 -8.84 21.87 -2.09
C MET A 1 -10.35 21.91 -2.37
N LYS A 2 -10.77 22.32 -3.57
CA LYS A 2 -12.14 22.20 -4.08
C LYS A 2 -12.05 21.86 -5.57
N PHE A 3 -12.98 21.06 -6.09
CA PHE A 3 -13.06 20.82 -7.53
C PHE A 3 -13.79 21.97 -8.20
N ASP A 4 -13.30 22.37 -9.37
CA ASP A 4 -13.95 23.28 -10.30
C ASP A 4 -14.19 22.51 -11.60
N ASP A 5 -15.17 21.60 -11.55
CA ASP A 5 -15.48 20.70 -12.64
C ASP A 5 -16.82 21.07 -13.27
N PRO A 6 -16.86 21.55 -14.52
CA PRO A 6 -18.12 21.89 -15.19
C PRO A 6 -18.96 20.65 -15.53
N SER A 7 -18.39 19.44 -15.47
CA SER A 7 -19.11 18.18 -15.69
C SER A 7 -18.70 17.12 -14.66
N PRO A 8 -19.14 17.30 -13.38
CA PRO A 8 -18.75 16.43 -12.28
C PRO A 8 -19.03 14.96 -12.56
N GLN A 9 -17.99 14.13 -12.51
CA GLN A 9 -18.07 12.71 -12.82
C GLN A 9 -16.97 11.91 -12.14
N HIS A 10 -17.07 10.58 -12.28
CA HIS A 10 -16.02 9.68 -11.85
C HIS A 10 -15.01 9.46 -12.96
N TYR A 11 -13.90 10.18 -12.91
CA TYR A 11 -12.80 10.01 -13.86
C TYR A 11 -12.03 8.72 -13.58
N LYS A 12 -11.85 7.91 -14.61
CA LYS A 12 -10.97 6.74 -14.63
C LYS A 12 -9.98 6.91 -15.78
N LEU A 13 -8.72 7.10 -15.43
CA LEU A 13 -7.67 7.54 -16.35
C LEU A 13 -6.57 6.47 -16.44
N LYS A 14 -5.99 6.33 -17.63
CA LYS A 14 -4.86 5.45 -17.90
C LYS A 14 -3.81 6.16 -18.73
N ALA A 15 -2.56 5.74 -18.58
CA ALA A 15 -1.43 6.13 -19.42
C ALA A 15 -0.31 5.08 -19.29
N ARG A 16 0.51 4.90 -20.32
CA ARG A 16 1.76 4.14 -20.20
C ARG A 16 2.79 4.95 -19.44
N ALA A 17 3.64 4.30 -18.65
CA ALA A 17 4.78 4.98 -18.05
C ALA A 17 5.78 5.48 -19.09
N SER A 18 6.02 4.69 -20.14
CA SER A 18 6.90 5.02 -21.27
C SER A 18 6.41 6.17 -22.14
N ASP A 19 5.09 6.40 -22.22
CA ASP A 19 4.52 7.58 -22.88
C ASP A 19 4.74 8.87 -22.08
N ILE A 20 4.82 8.75 -20.74
CA ILE A 20 4.96 9.88 -19.81
C ILE A 20 6.44 10.26 -19.62
N ASP A 21 7.32 9.27 -19.48
CA ASP A 21 8.74 9.47 -19.22
C ASP A 21 9.56 8.51 -20.08
N ARG A 22 10.29 9.06 -21.06
CA ARG A 22 11.12 8.27 -22.00
C ARG A 22 12.34 7.61 -21.35
N ARG A 23 12.65 7.94 -20.10
CA ARG A 23 13.80 7.38 -19.38
C ARG A 23 13.52 6.00 -18.80
N VAL A 24 12.25 5.61 -18.66
CA VAL A 24 11.85 4.34 -18.08
C VAL A 24 12.31 3.16 -18.93
N ARG A 25 12.65 2.05 -18.29
CA ARG A 25 13.19 0.85 -18.95
C ARG A 25 12.60 -0.44 -18.39
N SER A 26 12.72 -1.50 -19.17
CA SER A 26 12.55 -2.87 -18.66
C SER A 26 13.79 -3.27 -17.85
N HIS A 27 13.57 -4.17 -16.90
CA HIS A 27 14.54 -4.85 -16.07
C HIS A 27 14.28 -6.37 -16.12
N PRO A 28 14.58 -7.04 -17.26
CA PRO A 28 14.31 -8.48 -17.43
C PRO A 28 15.02 -9.35 -16.39
N GLU A 29 16.16 -8.89 -15.86
CA GLU A 29 16.93 -9.54 -14.80
C GLU A 29 16.15 -9.73 -13.49
N ILE A 30 15.13 -8.90 -13.26
CA ILE A 30 14.18 -9.04 -12.15
C ILE A 30 12.75 -9.31 -12.61
N GLY A 31 12.56 -9.71 -13.87
CA GLY A 31 11.27 -10.06 -14.47
C GLY A 31 10.29 -8.88 -14.57
N PHE A 32 10.80 -7.67 -14.76
CA PHE A 32 10.00 -6.46 -14.91
C PHE A 32 10.11 -5.93 -16.34
N ASP A 33 9.04 -6.02 -17.11
CA ASP A 33 9.03 -5.60 -18.51
C ASP A 33 8.00 -4.51 -18.77
N LEU A 34 8.29 -3.63 -19.72
CA LEU A 34 7.34 -2.60 -20.17
C LEU A 34 6.35 -3.11 -21.22
N GLU A 35 6.67 -4.23 -21.86
CA GLU A 35 5.92 -4.84 -22.95
C GLU A 35 6.08 -6.37 -22.86
N SER A 36 5.06 -7.12 -23.21
CA SER A 36 5.12 -8.58 -23.29
C SER A 36 5.76 -9.05 -24.59
N ASP A 37 6.09 -10.34 -24.66
CA ASP A 37 6.64 -10.98 -25.86
C ASP A 37 5.78 -10.80 -27.13
N ASP A 38 4.46 -10.64 -26.97
CA ASP A 38 3.50 -10.40 -28.06
C ASP A 38 3.21 -8.91 -28.33
N GLY A 39 4.02 -8.00 -27.77
CA GLY A 39 3.96 -6.57 -28.04
C GLY A 39 2.90 -5.80 -27.24
N LYS A 40 2.30 -6.40 -26.20
CA LYS A 40 1.26 -5.72 -25.42
C LYS A 40 1.88 -4.87 -24.31
N PRO A 41 1.43 -3.61 -24.15
CA PRO A 41 1.88 -2.76 -23.05
C PRO A 41 1.62 -3.39 -21.68
N LEU A 42 2.69 -3.55 -20.89
CA LEU A 42 2.63 -3.98 -19.49
C LEU A 42 2.72 -2.80 -18.53
N ASP A 43 3.27 -1.67 -18.99
CA ASP A 43 3.56 -0.48 -18.20
C ASP A 43 2.38 0.48 -18.00
N ILE A 44 1.15 -0.05 -18.06
CA ILE A 44 -0.07 0.74 -17.84
C ILE A 44 -0.16 1.18 -16.38
N GLN A 45 -0.33 2.48 -16.20
CA GLN A 45 -0.63 3.14 -14.94
C GLN A 45 -2.11 3.52 -14.91
N ASN A 46 -2.71 3.45 -13.73
CA ASN A 46 -4.14 3.69 -13.53
C ASN A 46 -4.36 4.80 -12.52
N ALA A 47 -5.28 5.70 -12.80
CA ALA A 47 -5.65 6.79 -11.89
C ALA A 47 -7.17 6.97 -11.84
N SER A 48 -7.68 7.49 -10.73
CA SER A 48 -9.09 7.82 -10.60
C SER A 48 -9.37 8.89 -9.55
N VAL A 49 -10.40 9.68 -9.81
CA VAL A 49 -10.94 10.72 -8.93
C VAL A 49 -12.43 10.89 -9.21
N ASP A 50 -13.24 11.07 -8.18
CA ASP A 50 -14.66 11.40 -8.33
C ASP A 50 -14.89 12.85 -7.93
N THR A 51 -15.09 13.71 -8.94
CA THR A 51 -15.28 15.16 -8.74
C THR A 51 -16.67 15.52 -8.22
N ARG A 52 -17.59 14.55 -8.14
CA ARG A 52 -18.90 14.70 -7.48
C ARG A 52 -18.79 14.65 -5.96
N VAL A 53 -17.68 14.15 -5.44
CA VAL A 53 -17.43 13.98 -3.99
C VAL A 53 -16.48 15.08 -3.52
N ALA A 54 -16.76 15.70 -2.37
CA ALA A 54 -15.89 16.74 -1.82
C ALA A 54 -14.46 16.20 -1.56
N PRO A 55 -13.40 16.86 -2.06
CA PRO A 55 -12.04 16.35 -1.95
C PRO A 55 -11.52 16.46 -0.51
N ARG A 56 -10.80 15.43 -0.07
CA ARG A 56 -10.05 15.42 1.21
C ARG A 56 -8.62 15.96 1.08
N GLY A 57 -8.16 16.25 -0.13
CA GLY A 57 -6.77 16.62 -0.38
C GLY A 57 -5.79 15.49 -0.03
N LYS A 58 -6.18 14.24 -0.27
CA LYS A 58 -5.34 13.05 -0.08
C LYS A 58 -5.27 12.23 -1.36
N LEU A 59 -4.11 11.65 -1.63
CA LEU A 59 -3.86 10.77 -2.77
C LEU A 59 -3.33 9.43 -2.28
N VAL A 60 -3.97 8.33 -2.69
CA VAL A 60 -3.47 6.97 -2.48
C VAL A 60 -2.57 6.56 -3.64
N ILE A 61 -1.36 6.09 -3.31
CA ILE A 61 -0.51 5.30 -4.20
C ILE A 61 -0.69 3.83 -3.83
N TRP A 62 -1.26 3.05 -4.74
CA TRP A 62 -1.53 1.63 -4.57
C TRP A 62 -0.41 0.76 -5.15
N LEU A 63 0.21 -0.08 -4.31
CA LEU A 63 1.41 -0.85 -4.62
C LEU A 63 1.15 -2.31 -4.98
N MET A 64 0.05 -2.58 -5.71
CA MET A 64 -0.24 -3.87 -6.32
C MET A 64 -0.89 -3.65 -7.70
N SER A 65 -1.25 -4.73 -8.39
CA SER A 65 -2.09 -4.63 -9.59
C SER A 65 -3.35 -3.79 -9.34
N HIS A 66 -3.78 -3.07 -10.36
CA HIS A 66 -4.93 -2.18 -10.29
C HIS A 66 -6.18 -2.90 -9.75
N ASN A 67 -6.80 -2.31 -8.73
CA ASN A 67 -8.04 -2.78 -8.14
C ASN A 67 -9.12 -1.69 -8.29
N ALA A 68 -9.94 -1.82 -9.34
CA ALA A 68 -11.00 -0.86 -9.64
C ALA A 68 -12.02 -0.74 -8.49
N SER A 69 -12.39 -1.85 -7.86
CA SER A 69 -13.35 -1.84 -6.74
C SER A 69 -12.82 -1.09 -5.51
N LEU A 70 -11.51 -1.13 -5.28
CA LEU A 70 -10.85 -0.34 -4.25
C LEU A 70 -10.78 1.14 -4.63
N PHE A 71 -10.45 1.46 -5.88
CA PHE A 71 -10.36 2.83 -6.38
C PHE A 71 -11.72 3.54 -6.28
N ASP A 72 -12.80 2.87 -6.71
CA ASP A 72 -14.17 3.38 -6.60
C ASP A 72 -14.53 3.76 -5.16
N ARG A 73 -14.10 2.96 -4.17
CA ARG A 73 -14.31 3.23 -2.74
C ARG A 73 -13.48 4.40 -2.25
N ILE A 74 -12.18 4.40 -2.53
CA ILE A 74 -11.27 5.48 -2.15
C ILE A 74 -11.80 6.82 -2.69
N ASN A 75 -12.27 6.85 -3.94
CA ASN A 75 -12.87 8.05 -4.52
C ASN A 75 -14.19 8.44 -3.86
N SER A 76 -15.04 7.46 -3.50
CA SER A 76 -16.26 7.72 -2.71
C SER A 76 -15.97 8.31 -1.31
N TYR A 77 -14.73 8.20 -0.83
CA TYR A 77 -14.27 8.81 0.41
C TYR A 77 -13.70 10.23 0.20
N GLY A 78 -13.67 10.72 -1.04
CA GLY A 78 -13.10 12.02 -1.44
C GLY A 78 -11.58 11.98 -1.62
N ILE A 79 -10.99 10.81 -1.88
CA ILE A 79 -9.55 10.60 -1.97
C ILE A 79 -9.18 10.22 -3.41
N HIS A 80 -8.10 10.81 -3.94
CA HIS A 80 -7.57 10.44 -5.26
C HIS A 80 -6.84 9.11 -5.19
N ALA A 81 -6.78 8.37 -6.31
CA ALA A 81 -6.04 7.11 -6.34
C ALA A 81 -5.19 6.99 -7.61
N ILE A 82 -3.95 6.52 -7.46
CA ILE A 82 -3.10 6.07 -8.55
C ILE A 82 -2.49 4.70 -8.25
N GLN A 83 -2.22 3.93 -9.30
CA GLN A 83 -1.40 2.74 -9.30
C GLN A 83 -0.35 2.93 -10.39
N VAL A 84 0.93 2.87 -9.98
CA VAL A 84 2.08 3.02 -10.86
C VAL A 84 2.69 1.66 -11.15
N HIS A 85 3.17 1.47 -12.38
CA HIS A 85 3.88 0.27 -12.78
C HIS A 85 5.36 0.47 -12.46
N TYR A 86 5.86 0.02 -11.30
CA TYR A 86 7.25 0.22 -10.87
C TYR A 86 7.98 -1.12 -10.75
N ALA A 87 9.33 -1.10 -10.74
CA ALA A 87 10.20 -2.28 -10.76
C ALA A 87 10.07 -3.18 -9.51
N ASN A 88 8.99 -3.96 -9.43
CA ASN A 88 8.55 -4.65 -8.21
C ASN A 88 8.48 -6.18 -8.31
N LYS A 89 9.09 -6.75 -9.36
CA LYS A 89 9.02 -8.18 -9.70
C LYS A 89 10.17 -9.04 -9.14
N TRP A 90 11.13 -8.39 -8.48
CA TRP A 90 12.34 -9.01 -7.92
C TRP A 90 12.11 -10.06 -6.82
N PHE A 91 10.97 -10.07 -6.12
CA PHE A 91 10.76 -10.90 -4.92
C PHE A 91 10.91 -12.41 -5.17
N SER A 92 10.51 -12.88 -6.36
CA SER A 92 10.66 -14.28 -6.75
C SER A 92 12.06 -14.63 -7.28
N ILE A 93 12.97 -13.66 -7.43
CA ILE A 93 14.26 -13.82 -8.11
C ILE A 93 15.45 -13.50 -7.18
N CYS A 94 15.42 -12.36 -6.48
CA CYS A 94 16.50 -11.91 -5.59
C CYS A 94 16.33 -12.44 -4.14
N CYS A 95 17.37 -12.30 -3.32
CA CYS A 95 17.37 -12.67 -1.90
C CYS A 95 16.89 -14.12 -1.64
N LYS A 96 17.58 -15.08 -2.29
CA LYS A 96 17.24 -16.53 -2.28
C LYS A 96 18.14 -17.38 -1.40
N GLU A 97 19.16 -16.77 -0.81
CA GLU A 97 20.02 -17.40 0.17
C GLU A 97 19.21 -17.90 1.38
N THR A 98 19.71 -18.95 2.03
CA THR A 98 19.05 -19.58 3.18
C THR A 98 20.03 -19.65 4.35
N PRO A 99 19.80 -18.89 5.44
CA PRO A 99 18.74 -17.91 5.62
C PRO A 99 18.95 -16.64 4.77
N VAL A 100 17.85 -15.99 4.39
CA VAL A 100 17.91 -14.69 3.69
C VAL A 100 18.57 -13.65 4.58
N GLY A 101 19.49 -12.87 4.00
CA GLY A 101 20.20 -11.80 4.68
C GLY A 101 19.28 -10.78 5.33
N GLU A 102 19.71 -10.25 6.46
CA GLU A 102 18.90 -9.37 7.31
C GLU A 102 18.43 -8.10 6.62
N HIS A 103 19.24 -7.56 5.71
CA HIS A 103 18.94 -6.31 5.01
C HIS A 103 18.47 -6.52 3.57
N CYS A 104 18.68 -7.71 2.99
CA CYS A 104 18.51 -7.96 1.55
C CYS A 104 17.14 -7.48 1.03
N ARG A 105 16.03 -8.07 1.51
CA ARG A 105 14.68 -7.70 1.04
C ARG A 105 14.28 -6.27 1.43
N GLY A 106 14.70 -5.82 2.61
CA GLY A 106 14.38 -4.47 3.10
C GLY A 106 15.05 -3.37 2.26
N ASN A 107 16.24 -3.63 1.74
CA ASN A 107 16.99 -2.70 0.91
C ASN A 107 16.49 -2.69 -0.53
N ILE A 108 16.27 -3.85 -1.16
CA ILE A 108 15.67 -3.90 -2.50
C ILE A 108 14.29 -3.21 -2.53
N ARG A 109 13.47 -3.39 -1.48
CA ARG A 109 12.19 -2.66 -1.35
C ARG A 109 12.36 -1.16 -1.40
N LEU A 110 13.38 -0.64 -0.71
CA LEU A 110 13.61 0.79 -0.62
C LEU A 110 14.13 1.31 -1.97
N GLU A 111 15.08 0.61 -2.58
CA GLU A 111 15.58 0.93 -3.91
C GLU A 111 14.48 0.89 -4.98
N ALA A 112 13.66 -0.16 -5.03
CA ALA A 112 12.50 -0.20 -5.93
C ALA A 112 11.50 0.95 -5.68
N ALA A 113 11.45 1.49 -4.46
CA ALA A 113 10.55 2.59 -4.12
C ALA A 113 11.14 3.98 -4.42
N THR A 114 12.46 4.16 -4.30
CA THR A 114 13.13 5.47 -4.41
C THR A 114 14.02 5.63 -5.65
N GLY A 115 14.50 4.51 -6.21
CA GLY A 115 15.52 4.40 -7.25
C GLY A 115 16.88 4.94 -6.82
N GLN A 116 17.17 4.85 -5.54
CA GLN A 116 18.49 5.10 -4.94
C GLN A 116 19.13 3.76 -4.61
N ASP A 117 20.44 3.68 -4.82
CA ASP A 117 21.23 2.49 -4.50
C ASP A 117 21.20 2.20 -2.99
N PHE A 118 20.50 1.12 -2.63
CA PHE A 118 20.46 0.61 -1.27
C PHE A 118 20.90 -0.86 -1.21
N SER A 119 21.04 -1.54 -2.36
CA SER A 119 21.12 -2.98 -2.43
C SER A 119 22.01 -3.46 -3.56
N ASP A 120 23.06 -4.21 -3.21
CA ASP A 120 23.95 -4.89 -4.17
C ASP A 120 23.28 -6.00 -5.03
N GLN A 121 21.97 -6.24 -4.85
CA GLN A 121 21.21 -7.29 -5.54
C GLN A 121 20.49 -6.81 -6.80
N VAL A 122 20.31 -5.51 -6.98
CA VAL A 122 19.57 -4.90 -8.10
C VAL A 122 20.21 -3.57 -8.46
N ASP A 123 19.89 -3.04 -9.64
CA ASP A 123 20.21 -1.66 -10.04
C ASP A 123 18.94 -1.05 -10.64
N ILE A 124 18.09 -0.47 -9.79
CA ILE A 124 16.84 0.17 -10.20
C ILE A 124 17.05 1.68 -10.26
N PRO A 125 17.13 2.29 -11.45
CA PRO A 125 17.36 3.71 -11.57
C PRO A 125 16.11 4.50 -11.18
N LYS A 126 16.31 5.77 -10.79
CA LYS A 126 15.24 6.69 -10.39
C LYS A 126 13.97 6.65 -11.27
N PRO A 127 14.03 6.72 -12.62
CA PRO A 127 12.84 6.67 -13.49
C PRO A 127 11.97 5.43 -13.31
N ASP A 128 12.55 4.31 -12.87
CA ASP A 128 11.87 3.02 -12.75
C ASP A 128 11.33 2.74 -11.33
N SER A 129 11.62 3.66 -10.41
CA SER A 129 11.13 3.64 -9.02
C SER A 129 9.66 4.02 -8.88
N MET A 130 9.04 3.57 -7.79
CA MET A 130 7.68 3.94 -7.42
C MET A 130 7.50 5.47 -7.29
N ALA A 131 8.40 6.13 -6.56
CA ALA A 131 8.27 7.55 -6.24
C ALA A 131 8.36 8.45 -7.47
N GLU A 132 9.32 8.20 -8.37
CA GLU A 132 9.48 8.98 -9.59
C GLU A 132 8.31 8.73 -10.56
N ARG A 133 7.89 7.48 -10.75
CA ARG A 133 6.75 7.18 -11.62
C ARG A 133 5.46 7.83 -11.11
N ALA A 134 5.25 7.86 -9.79
CA ALA A 134 4.13 8.57 -9.19
C ALA A 134 4.20 10.08 -9.44
N LEU A 135 5.37 10.70 -9.27
CA LEU A 135 5.57 12.12 -9.55
C LEU A 135 5.25 12.46 -11.01
N GLN A 136 5.84 11.73 -11.95
CA GLN A 136 5.64 11.96 -13.38
C GLN A 136 4.18 11.71 -13.78
N PHE A 137 3.54 10.69 -13.20
CA PHE A 137 2.14 10.42 -13.49
C PHE A 137 1.20 11.50 -12.95
N VAL A 138 1.42 12.01 -11.73
CA VAL A 138 0.63 13.14 -11.19
C VAL A 138 0.79 14.39 -12.06
N LYS A 139 2.00 14.70 -12.54
CA LYS A 139 2.23 15.80 -13.50
C LYS A 139 1.45 15.62 -14.80
N ALA A 140 1.43 14.39 -15.34
CA ALA A 140 0.68 14.08 -16.55
C ALA A 140 -0.84 14.19 -16.32
N LEU A 141 -1.33 13.73 -15.18
CA LEU A 141 -2.75 13.81 -14.80
C LEU A 141 -3.21 15.26 -14.61
N ASP A 142 -2.37 16.13 -14.03
CA ASP A 142 -2.68 17.55 -13.88
C ASP A 142 -2.90 18.25 -15.22
N LYS A 143 -2.14 17.87 -16.25
CA LYS A 143 -2.34 18.35 -17.62
C LYS A 143 -3.54 17.73 -18.32
N LYS A 144 -3.76 16.43 -18.14
CA LYS A 144 -4.78 15.64 -18.86
C LYS A 144 -6.19 15.78 -18.27
N ASN A 145 -6.28 16.05 -16.97
CA ASN A 145 -7.52 16.14 -16.21
C ASN A 145 -7.40 17.24 -15.13
N PRO A 146 -7.22 18.52 -15.53
CA PRO A 146 -7.03 19.63 -14.59
C PRO A 146 -8.19 19.79 -13.59
N GLN A 147 -9.42 19.46 -14.00
CA GLN A 147 -10.61 19.45 -13.13
C GLN A 147 -10.51 18.46 -11.96
N GLY A 148 -9.65 17.44 -12.09
CA GLY A 148 -9.32 16.50 -11.03
C GLY A 148 -8.39 17.09 -9.97
N GLY A 149 -7.85 18.30 -10.15
CA GLY A 149 -7.05 19.00 -9.14
C GLY A 149 -5.76 18.26 -8.72
N TRP A 150 -5.16 17.49 -9.63
CA TRP A 150 -3.97 16.67 -9.37
C TRP A 150 -2.75 17.48 -8.94
N GLY A 151 -2.61 18.72 -9.43
CA GLY A 151 -1.54 19.65 -9.06
C GLY A 151 -1.48 19.99 -7.57
N TYR A 152 -2.56 19.75 -6.80
CA TYR A 152 -2.54 19.88 -5.35
C TYR A 152 -1.47 18.97 -4.70
N PHE A 153 -1.20 17.79 -5.29
CA PHE A 153 -0.25 16.82 -4.73
C PHE A 153 1.21 17.08 -5.10
N LEU A 154 1.48 18.12 -5.89
CA LEU A 154 2.83 18.52 -6.26
C LEU A 154 3.39 19.55 -5.27
N THR A 155 4.68 19.47 -4.95
CA THR A 155 5.37 20.54 -4.20
C THR A 155 5.33 21.85 -4.98
N PRO A 156 5.52 23.02 -4.34
CA PRO A 156 5.83 24.24 -5.07
C PRO A 156 6.95 24.00 -6.09
N GLY A 157 6.79 24.47 -7.33
CA GLY A 157 7.72 24.20 -8.44
C GLY A 157 7.53 22.84 -9.13
N GLY A 158 6.74 21.93 -8.56
CA GLY A 158 6.42 20.65 -9.18
C GLY A 158 7.60 19.66 -9.21
N GLU A 159 8.62 19.82 -8.38
CA GLU A 159 9.80 18.94 -8.39
C GLU A 159 9.62 17.66 -7.56
N GLY A 160 8.58 17.60 -6.73
CA GLY A 160 8.28 16.44 -5.88
C GLY A 160 6.79 16.30 -5.58
N LEU A 161 6.46 15.25 -4.82
CA LEU A 161 5.13 15.03 -4.27
C LEU A 161 5.04 15.60 -2.85
N ARG A 162 3.88 16.12 -2.48
CA ARG A 162 3.56 16.49 -1.10
C ARG A 162 3.30 15.23 -0.28
N TRP A 163 4.35 14.52 0.12
CA TRP A 163 4.24 13.21 0.77
C TRP A 163 3.36 13.20 2.03
N GLU A 164 3.26 14.31 2.77
CA GLU A 164 2.34 14.45 3.92
C GLU A 164 0.84 14.53 3.54
N ASP A 165 0.53 14.59 2.24
CA ASP A 165 -0.80 14.42 1.65
C ASP A 165 -0.96 13.08 0.91
N ILE A 166 0.09 12.26 0.85
CA ILE A 166 0.08 10.96 0.17
C ILE A 166 -0.15 9.82 1.17
N ILE A 167 -1.08 8.93 0.85
CA ILE A 167 -1.29 7.65 1.50
C ILE A 167 -0.58 6.59 0.66
N VAL A 168 0.32 5.81 1.25
CA VAL A 168 0.96 4.69 0.55
C VAL A 168 0.29 3.39 1.01
N ALA A 169 -0.35 2.69 0.10
CA ALA A 169 -1.16 1.52 0.40
C ALA A 169 -0.75 0.31 -0.43
N GLY A 170 -0.86 -0.88 0.13
CA GLY A 170 -0.54 -2.10 -0.59
C GLY A 170 -1.08 -3.34 0.09
N SER A 171 -1.02 -4.46 -0.64
CA SER A 171 -1.32 -5.79 -0.14
C SER A 171 -0.11 -6.70 -0.29
N SER A 172 0.11 -7.63 0.63
CA SER A 172 1.16 -8.65 0.50
C SER A 172 2.53 -7.99 0.24
N HIS A 173 3.19 -8.26 -0.89
CA HIS A 173 4.42 -7.58 -1.31
C HIS A 173 4.31 -6.04 -1.26
N GLY A 174 3.22 -5.48 -1.78
CA GLY A 174 2.96 -4.04 -1.78
C GLY A 174 2.80 -3.45 -0.38
N SER A 175 2.23 -4.21 0.55
CA SER A 175 2.07 -3.78 1.95
C SER A 175 3.42 -3.64 2.65
N THR A 176 4.33 -4.58 2.40
CA THR A 176 5.70 -4.54 2.93
C THR A 176 6.49 -3.40 2.31
N THR A 177 6.39 -3.18 1.00
CA THR A 177 7.03 -2.02 0.36
C THR A 177 6.47 -0.69 0.88
N ALA A 178 5.15 -0.57 1.05
CA ALA A 178 4.53 0.64 1.62
C ALA A 178 5.10 0.97 3.01
N ALA A 179 5.13 -0.02 3.90
CA ALA A 179 5.64 0.15 5.26
C ALA A 179 7.14 0.47 5.28
N ARG A 180 7.94 -0.25 4.47
CA ARG A 180 9.39 -0.03 4.37
C ARG A 180 9.73 1.35 3.82
N PHE A 181 9.01 1.81 2.80
CA PHE A 181 9.15 3.15 2.24
C PHE A 181 8.79 4.21 3.29
N ALA A 182 7.70 4.03 4.04
CA ALA A 182 7.26 4.99 5.05
C ALA A 182 8.22 5.12 6.26
N LYS A 183 9.03 4.09 6.54
CA LYS A 183 10.15 4.18 7.49
C LYS A 183 11.20 5.20 7.02
N HIS A 184 11.39 5.35 5.70
CA HIS A 184 12.37 6.26 5.09
C HIS A 184 11.77 7.63 4.72
N GLN A 185 10.60 7.66 4.09
CA GLN A 185 9.89 8.86 3.67
C GLN A 185 8.69 9.10 4.58
N LYS A 186 8.61 10.28 5.21
CA LYS A 186 7.43 10.68 5.96
C LYS A 186 6.23 10.81 5.01
N VAL A 187 5.18 10.05 5.26
CA VAL A 187 3.92 10.09 4.50
C VAL A 187 2.71 10.45 5.38
N SER A 188 1.56 10.69 4.76
CA SER A 188 0.33 11.00 5.48
C SER A 188 -0.24 9.79 6.25
N ARG A 189 -0.11 8.60 5.66
CA ARG A 189 -0.67 7.33 6.15
C ARG A 189 -0.09 6.14 5.40
N VAL A 190 0.01 5.01 6.10
CA VAL A 190 0.23 3.69 5.49
C VAL A 190 -1.00 2.81 5.70
N VAL A 191 -1.47 2.15 4.64
CA VAL A 191 -2.53 1.13 4.71
C VAL A 191 -1.98 -0.19 4.20
N ALA A 192 -1.82 -1.16 5.10
CA ALA A 192 -1.24 -2.47 4.82
C ALA A 192 -2.29 -3.57 4.91
N PHE A 193 -2.61 -4.18 3.77
CA PHE A 193 -3.46 -5.38 3.70
C PHE A 193 -2.59 -6.64 3.70
N CYS A 194 -2.97 -7.66 4.48
CA CYS A 194 -2.27 -8.96 4.55
C CYS A 194 -0.73 -8.82 4.63
N GLY A 195 -0.28 -7.99 5.57
CA GLY A 195 1.12 -7.65 5.81
C GLY A 195 1.26 -6.46 6.76
N PRO A 196 2.45 -5.85 6.83
CA PRO A 196 3.67 -6.18 6.09
C PRO A 196 4.35 -7.47 6.59
N ARG A 197 5.07 -8.17 5.69
CA ARG A 197 5.77 -9.44 5.94
C ARG A 197 7.23 -9.35 5.54
N ASP A 198 8.13 -9.74 6.44
CA ASP A 198 9.49 -10.23 6.15
C ASP A 198 9.95 -10.97 7.42
N GLN A 199 10.42 -12.21 7.27
CA GLN A 199 10.65 -13.15 8.38
C GLN A 199 11.84 -12.76 9.25
N LEU A 200 13.01 -12.67 8.61
CA LEU A 200 14.31 -12.61 9.29
C LEU A 200 14.89 -11.19 9.27
N GLN A 201 14.33 -10.34 8.42
CA GLN A 201 14.75 -8.95 8.28
C GLN A 201 14.36 -8.14 9.52
N SER A 202 15.15 -7.12 9.81
CA SER A 202 15.01 -6.23 10.98
C SER A 202 14.47 -4.84 10.64
N TRP A 203 14.19 -4.56 9.36
CA TRP A 203 13.80 -3.22 8.91
C TRP A 203 12.55 -2.67 9.62
N GLN A 204 11.68 -3.55 10.12
CA GLN A 204 10.47 -3.19 10.86
C GLN A 204 10.78 -2.36 12.12
N SER A 205 11.91 -2.65 12.77
CA SER A 205 12.36 -1.99 14.00
C SER A 205 13.20 -0.73 13.74
N LEU A 206 13.48 -0.39 12.48
CA LEU A 206 14.21 0.85 12.17
C LEU A 206 13.41 2.08 12.62
N PRO A 207 14.09 3.19 12.92
CA PRO A 207 13.44 4.48 13.12
C PRO A 207 12.52 4.82 11.95
N SER A 208 11.39 5.46 12.25
CA SER A 208 10.38 5.78 11.26
C SER A 208 10.31 7.28 10.97
N ALA A 209 10.47 7.66 9.71
CA ALA A 209 10.17 9.02 9.26
C ALA A 209 8.67 9.34 9.35
N THR A 210 7.81 8.33 9.13
CA THR A 210 6.36 8.44 9.33
C THR A 210 6.01 8.09 10.78
N PRO A 211 5.32 8.95 11.54
CA PRO A 211 4.84 8.61 12.88
C PRO A 211 4.08 7.28 12.89
N GLU A 212 4.39 6.39 13.84
CA GLU A 212 3.88 5.01 13.87
C GLU A 212 2.35 4.95 14.02
N ASN A 213 1.72 5.98 14.61
CA ASN A 213 0.27 6.12 14.71
C ASN A 213 -0.43 6.28 13.34
N ARG A 214 0.32 6.49 12.24
CA ARG A 214 -0.20 6.64 10.87
C ARG A 214 -0.19 5.33 10.07
N TYR A 215 0.25 4.23 10.66
CA TYR A 215 0.23 2.91 10.03
C TYR A 215 -1.04 2.16 10.42
N PHE A 216 -1.70 1.54 9.46
CA PHE A 216 -2.90 0.75 9.68
C PHE A 216 -2.76 -0.61 9.00
N GLY A 217 -2.93 -1.69 9.77
CA GLY A 217 -2.89 -3.07 9.30
C GLY A 217 -4.29 -3.70 9.26
N PHE A 218 -4.58 -4.47 8.21
CA PHE A 218 -5.75 -5.35 8.16
C PHE A 218 -5.40 -6.70 7.54
N SER A 219 -5.65 -7.79 8.26
CA SER A 219 -5.37 -9.15 7.80
C SER A 219 -6.45 -10.15 8.20
N HIS A 220 -6.41 -11.35 7.63
CA HIS A 220 -7.27 -12.46 7.99
C HIS A 220 -6.50 -13.44 8.90
N VAL A 221 -7.15 -14.00 9.92
CA VAL A 221 -6.46 -14.87 10.91
C VAL A 221 -5.91 -16.18 10.33
N LEU A 222 -6.56 -16.69 9.28
CA LEU A 222 -6.09 -17.85 8.50
C LEU A 222 -5.10 -17.52 7.37
N ASP A 223 -4.69 -16.26 7.23
CA ASP A 223 -3.59 -15.95 6.32
C ASP A 223 -2.31 -16.60 6.84
N GLY A 224 -1.54 -17.25 5.96
CA GLY A 224 -0.27 -17.90 6.34
C GLY A 224 0.74 -16.94 6.97
N GLY A 225 0.66 -15.64 6.70
CA GLY A 225 1.48 -14.66 7.41
C GLY A 225 1.02 -14.37 8.84
N TRP A 226 -0.25 -14.60 9.15
CA TRP A 226 -0.78 -14.52 10.52
C TRP A 226 -0.46 -15.78 11.30
N THR A 227 -0.77 -16.95 10.75
CA THR A 227 -0.57 -18.24 11.44
C THR A 227 0.89 -18.60 11.70
N ALA A 228 1.83 -17.98 10.97
CA ALA A 228 3.26 -18.12 11.19
C ALA A 228 3.87 -16.92 11.95
N ASP A 229 3.04 -16.16 12.66
CA ASP A 229 3.42 -14.99 13.49
C ASP A 229 4.11 -13.83 12.77
N HIS A 230 4.21 -13.87 11.43
CA HIS A 230 4.91 -12.82 10.70
C HIS A 230 4.21 -11.46 10.81
N TYR A 231 2.87 -11.43 10.82
CA TYR A 231 2.10 -10.19 10.87
C TYR A 231 2.05 -9.60 12.28
N CYS A 232 1.73 -10.39 13.31
CA CYS A 232 1.76 -9.90 14.69
C CYS A 232 3.16 -9.37 15.03
N ARG A 233 4.23 -10.11 14.68
CA ARG A 233 5.62 -9.70 14.88
C ARG A 233 5.89 -8.37 14.19
N SER A 234 5.57 -8.28 12.90
CA SER A 234 5.84 -7.10 12.09
C SER A 234 5.10 -5.87 12.65
N TRP A 235 3.85 -6.02 13.06
CA TRP A 235 3.07 -4.95 13.67
C TRP A 235 3.65 -4.50 15.02
N GLU A 236 4.16 -5.43 15.83
CA GLU A 236 4.78 -5.09 17.12
C GLU A 236 6.13 -4.43 16.98
N LEU A 237 6.98 -4.92 16.07
CA LEU A 237 8.28 -4.31 15.77
C LEU A 237 8.14 -2.91 15.17
N MET A 238 7.03 -2.65 14.46
CA MET A 238 6.65 -1.30 14.02
C MET A 238 5.99 -0.45 15.13
N GLY A 239 5.83 -0.97 16.35
CA GLY A 239 5.28 -0.22 17.48
C GLY A 239 3.75 -0.10 17.50
N LEU A 240 3.01 -0.82 16.65
CA LEU A 240 1.56 -0.60 16.51
C LEU A 240 0.75 -0.95 17.78
N HIS A 241 1.32 -1.74 18.69
CA HIS A 241 0.73 -2.05 19.98
C HIS A 241 0.57 -0.84 20.91
N GLN A 242 1.32 0.24 20.66
CA GLN A 242 1.18 1.50 21.38
C GLN A 242 -0.09 2.29 21.00
N PHE A 243 -0.80 1.88 19.94
CA PHE A 243 -1.96 2.60 19.40
C PHE A 243 -3.24 1.76 19.34
N GLY A 244 -3.39 0.80 20.27
CA GLY A 244 -4.59 -0.03 20.41
C GLY A 244 -4.31 -1.53 20.29
N PRO A 245 -5.21 -2.38 20.84
CA PRO A 245 -5.13 -3.84 20.76
C PRO A 245 -5.35 -4.36 19.34
N ILE A 246 -5.08 -5.64 19.09
CA ILE A 246 -5.62 -6.30 17.89
C ILE A 246 -7.15 -6.37 18.04
N VAL A 247 -7.89 -5.87 17.05
CA VAL A 247 -9.36 -5.86 17.07
C VAL A 247 -9.90 -6.69 15.93
N ASN A 248 -10.81 -7.62 16.27
CA ASN A 248 -11.56 -8.38 15.28
C ASN A 248 -12.79 -7.57 14.82
N VAL A 249 -12.81 -7.23 13.53
CA VAL A 249 -13.84 -6.41 12.88
C VAL A 249 -15.17 -7.14 12.68
N ASP A 250 -15.19 -8.46 12.79
CA ASP A 250 -16.43 -9.27 12.73
C ASP A 250 -17.21 -9.23 14.05
N LYS A 251 -16.57 -8.76 15.13
CA LYS A 251 -17.09 -8.76 16.50
C LYS A 251 -17.18 -7.37 17.12
N THR A 252 -16.63 -6.36 16.44
CA THR A 252 -16.51 -4.99 16.95
C THR A 252 -16.87 -4.02 15.85
N ASP A 253 -17.76 -3.08 16.12
CA ASP A 253 -18.12 -2.03 15.17
C ASP A 253 -17.08 -0.87 15.15
N PRO A 254 -17.06 -0.04 14.09
CA PRO A 254 -16.30 1.21 14.10
C PRO A 254 -16.60 2.07 15.35
N PRO A 255 -15.59 2.78 15.91
CA PRO A 255 -14.27 3.03 15.36
C PRO A 255 -13.22 1.97 15.74
N TYR A 256 -13.63 0.72 16.03
CA TYR A 256 -12.72 -0.40 16.30
C TYR A 256 -11.70 -0.08 17.40
N GLN A 257 -12.17 0.53 18.49
CA GLN A 257 -11.33 0.97 19.61
C GLN A 257 -10.17 1.90 19.17
N ASN A 258 -10.32 2.60 18.04
CA ASN A 258 -9.30 3.45 17.44
C ASN A 258 -7.97 2.73 17.14
N THR A 259 -7.98 1.40 16.97
CA THR A 259 -6.74 0.63 16.78
C THR A 259 -6.08 0.81 15.41
N ARG A 260 -4.80 0.47 15.34
CA ARG A 260 -4.02 0.31 14.09
C ARG A 260 -3.89 -1.14 13.62
N ARG A 261 -4.44 -2.09 14.39
CA ARG A 261 -4.25 -3.54 14.19
C ARG A 261 -5.61 -4.23 14.03
N LEU A 262 -6.10 -4.35 12.80
CA LEU A 262 -7.39 -4.99 12.52
C LEU A 262 -7.21 -6.40 11.97
N ILE A 263 -8.05 -7.33 12.44
CA ILE A 263 -8.18 -8.67 11.89
C ILE A 263 -9.62 -9.01 11.57
N THR A 264 -9.81 -10.04 10.75
CA THR A 264 -11.10 -10.68 10.49
C THR A 264 -10.94 -12.20 10.59
N ASP A 265 -11.97 -12.88 11.06
CA ASP A 265 -12.08 -14.33 11.15
C ASP A 265 -13.33 -14.88 10.44
N PHE A 266 -13.90 -14.10 9.51
CA PHE A 266 -15.02 -14.57 8.70
C PHE A 266 -14.69 -15.88 7.99
N ASP A 267 -15.70 -16.72 7.78
CA ASP A 267 -15.45 -18.04 7.22
C ASP A 267 -14.97 -17.97 5.75
N VAL A 268 -13.75 -18.45 5.54
CA VAL A 268 -13.11 -18.63 4.22
C VAL A 268 -13.05 -20.10 3.80
N GLY A 269 -13.67 -21.01 4.56
CA GLY A 269 -13.70 -22.45 4.29
C GLY A 269 -12.35 -23.14 4.54
N GLY A 270 -11.57 -22.63 5.50
CA GLY A 270 -10.21 -23.12 5.76
C GLY A 270 -9.17 -22.80 4.68
N ASP A 271 -9.53 -22.01 3.66
CA ASP A 271 -8.64 -21.67 2.54
C ASP A 271 -7.73 -20.47 2.88
N ALA A 272 -6.47 -20.75 3.20
CA ALA A 272 -5.44 -19.73 3.46
C ALA A 272 -5.16 -18.81 2.26
N LYS A 273 -5.34 -19.27 1.01
CA LYS A 273 -5.18 -18.42 -0.20
C LYS A 273 -6.35 -17.45 -0.32
N ARG A 274 -7.56 -17.92 0.02
CA ARG A 274 -8.73 -17.03 0.13
C ARG A 274 -8.53 -16.01 1.24
N ALA A 275 -8.11 -16.45 2.43
CA ALA A 275 -7.77 -15.58 3.55
C ALA A 275 -6.83 -14.44 3.12
N HIS A 276 -5.72 -14.78 2.45
CA HIS A 276 -4.70 -13.82 2.01
C HIS A 276 -5.21 -12.70 1.10
N SER A 277 -6.26 -12.95 0.32
CA SER A 277 -6.79 -11.97 -0.64
C SER A 277 -8.17 -11.44 -0.27
N SER A 278 -8.72 -11.86 0.87
CA SER A 278 -10.09 -11.52 1.31
C SER A 278 -10.24 -10.13 1.95
N VAL A 279 -9.14 -9.53 2.40
CA VAL A 279 -9.13 -8.24 3.10
C VAL A 279 -9.18 -7.02 2.16
N GLN A 280 -9.23 -7.26 0.85
CA GLN A 280 -9.37 -6.26 -0.19
C GLN A 280 -10.73 -6.40 -0.89
N PRO A 281 -11.30 -5.33 -1.48
CA PRO A 281 -12.48 -5.46 -2.33
C PRO A 281 -12.18 -6.37 -3.52
N GLY A 282 -12.97 -7.44 -3.67
CA GLY A 282 -12.81 -8.42 -4.75
C GLY A 282 -13.70 -9.65 -4.58
N SER A 283 -13.53 -10.64 -5.45
CA SER A 283 -14.35 -11.88 -5.45
C SER A 283 -14.19 -12.73 -4.18
N ARG A 284 -13.08 -12.58 -3.45
CA ARG A 284 -12.78 -13.33 -2.22
C ARG A 284 -13.15 -12.60 -0.94
N ALA A 285 -13.56 -11.34 -1.04
CA ALA A 285 -13.94 -10.53 0.10
C ALA A 285 -15.21 -11.09 0.76
N LYS A 286 -15.38 -10.81 2.06
CA LYS A 286 -16.64 -11.05 2.76
C LYS A 286 -17.78 -10.32 2.05
N LYS A 287 -18.87 -11.04 1.81
CA LYS A 287 -20.11 -10.53 1.23
C LYS A 287 -21.24 -10.64 2.24
N ASN A 288 -22.09 -9.63 2.30
CA ASN A 288 -23.36 -9.68 3.02
C ASN A 288 -24.39 -10.47 2.20
N ALA A 289 -25.53 -10.80 2.81
CA ALA A 289 -26.61 -11.55 2.16
C ALA A 289 -27.15 -10.88 0.88
N ASP A 290 -27.07 -9.55 0.81
CA ASP A 290 -27.48 -8.74 -0.35
C ASP A 290 -26.38 -8.59 -1.43
N GLY A 291 -25.23 -9.26 -1.25
CA GLY A 291 -24.10 -9.19 -2.18
C GLY A 291 -23.18 -7.97 -2.01
N THR A 292 -23.52 -7.04 -1.10
CA THR A 292 -22.63 -5.93 -0.74
C THR A 292 -21.40 -6.44 0.01
N PHE A 293 -20.36 -5.61 0.11
CA PHE A 293 -19.13 -6.00 0.80
C PHE A 293 -19.25 -5.85 2.32
N GLY A 294 -18.90 -6.90 3.05
CA GLY A 294 -18.99 -6.92 4.52
C GLY A 294 -17.94 -6.06 5.23
N HIS A 295 -16.87 -5.64 4.54
CA HIS A 295 -15.77 -4.87 5.13
C HIS A 295 -15.73 -3.39 4.67
N GLU A 296 -16.84 -2.86 4.14
CA GLU A 296 -16.90 -1.46 3.67
C GLU A 296 -16.51 -0.46 4.77
N ALA A 297 -17.01 -0.67 5.99
CA ALA A 297 -16.67 0.18 7.13
C ALA A 297 -15.20 0.07 7.54
N VAL A 298 -14.58 -1.11 7.37
CA VAL A 298 -13.16 -1.34 7.64
C VAL A 298 -12.31 -0.54 6.65
N TRP A 299 -12.59 -0.63 5.35
CA TRP A 299 -11.83 0.14 4.35
C TRP A 299 -11.98 1.65 4.56
N ARG A 300 -13.18 2.14 4.84
CA ARG A 300 -13.40 3.54 5.19
C ARG A 300 -12.56 3.95 6.41
N TYR A 301 -12.55 3.14 7.47
CA TYR A 301 -11.74 3.38 8.66
C TYR A 301 -10.24 3.49 8.32
N LEU A 302 -9.71 2.48 7.61
CA LEU A 302 -8.30 2.43 7.22
C LEU A 302 -7.86 3.67 6.43
N PHE A 303 -8.69 4.21 5.55
CA PHE A 303 -8.32 5.37 4.71
C PHE A 303 -8.70 6.73 5.30
N THR A 304 -9.65 6.81 6.25
CA THR A 304 -10.21 8.11 6.67
C THR A 304 -10.18 8.39 8.17
N HIS A 305 -9.98 7.38 9.03
CA HIS A 305 -10.00 7.57 10.49
C HIS A 305 -8.92 8.57 10.94
N PRO A 306 -9.19 9.54 11.82
CA PRO A 306 -8.19 10.51 12.28
C PRO A 306 -6.96 9.81 12.89
N VAL A 307 -5.76 10.17 12.41
CA VAL A 307 -4.51 9.50 12.84
C VAL A 307 -4.12 9.82 14.29
N GLU A 308 -4.59 10.95 14.82
CA GLU A 308 -4.38 11.35 16.22
C GLU A 308 -5.36 10.68 17.20
N GLN A 309 -6.42 10.02 16.70
CA GLN A 309 -7.31 9.23 17.55
C GLN A 309 -6.83 7.78 17.56
N THR A 310 -6.22 7.39 18.68
CA THR A 310 -5.60 6.07 18.88
C THR A 310 -6.26 5.31 20.03
N GLY A 311 -6.21 3.97 19.97
CA GLY A 311 -6.58 3.13 21.11
C GLY A 311 -5.52 3.17 22.22
N PRO A 312 -5.83 2.66 23.43
CA PRO A 312 -4.86 2.57 24.51
C PRO A 312 -3.69 1.67 24.13
N ALA A 313 -2.49 2.03 24.55
CA ALA A 313 -1.33 1.15 24.44
C ALA A 313 -1.58 -0.16 25.20
N VAL A 314 -1.15 -1.28 24.63
CA VAL A 314 -1.21 -2.60 25.27
C VAL A 314 0.17 -3.25 25.22
N PRO A 315 0.48 -4.22 26.10
CA PRO A 315 1.69 -5.02 25.98
C PRO A 315 1.81 -5.73 24.62
N MET A 316 3.02 -6.13 24.26
CA MET A 316 3.22 -7.05 23.14
C MET A 316 2.62 -8.43 23.49
N ASP A 317 2.04 -9.10 22.50
CA ASP A 317 1.33 -10.36 22.56
C ASP A 317 2.31 -11.51 22.84
N GLU A 318 2.35 -12.06 24.05
CA GLU A 318 3.30 -13.11 24.45
C GLU A 318 3.30 -14.34 23.51
N SER A 319 2.15 -14.67 22.93
CA SER A 319 2.00 -15.81 22.01
C SER A 319 2.59 -15.58 20.61
N CYS A 320 2.92 -14.34 20.26
CA CYS A 320 3.51 -14.04 18.96
C CYS A 320 5.02 -14.28 18.99
N ASN A 321 5.55 -15.19 18.16
CA ASN A 321 7.00 -15.38 18.06
C ASN A 321 7.69 -14.22 17.32
N LYS A 322 8.45 -13.39 18.06
CA LYS A 322 9.23 -12.28 17.49
C LYS A 322 10.61 -12.70 16.97
N ASN A 323 11.16 -13.82 17.43
CA ASN A 323 12.44 -14.35 16.97
C ASN A 323 12.22 -15.53 16.01
N GLN A 324 12.02 -15.20 14.75
CA GLN A 324 11.79 -16.18 13.67
C GLN A 324 13.09 -16.82 13.15
N ARG A 325 14.25 -16.50 13.74
CA ARG A 325 15.54 -17.14 13.38
C ARG A 325 15.76 -18.46 14.10
N GLU A 326 15.07 -18.67 15.21
CA GLU A 326 15.20 -19.85 16.08
C GLU A 326 14.03 -20.83 15.93
N SER A 327 13.09 -20.52 15.03
CA SER A 327 11.89 -21.31 14.70
C SER A 327 12.08 -22.20 13.48
#